data_AF-A0A7C9NA59-F1
#
_entry.id   AF-A0A7C9NA59-F1
#
_cell.length_a   1.000
_cell.length_b   1.000
_cell.length_c   1.000
_cell.angle_alpha   90.00
_cell.angle_beta   90.00
_cell.angle_gamma   90.00
#
_symmetry.space_group_name_H-M   'P 1'
#
loop_
_entity.id
_entity.type
_entity.pdbx_description
1 polymer ?
#
loop_
_entity_poly.entity_id
_entity_poly.type
_entity_poly.pdbx_seq_one_letter_code
_entity_poly.pdbx_strand_id
1 'polypeptide(L)'
;MTDHLERYRRFFLEENYLGSSKKSVFWRAVKDFDNLFSERFGSGNVASVWNNVAKIGLRDKKGMSESVRNLGHQFFPVFAREVEILAPDVIIFMTGPDRDRDILHHFPSAKIERAVERIPRRQLAVVGFLNSSVVSIRTYHPGYFSGFNLVRSEAKAVLKQKLATHFRAPLF
;
A
#
# COMPACT_ATOMS: atom_id res chain seq x y z
N MET A 1 -6.19 -16.96 -26.95
CA MET A 1 -5.59 -17.12 -25.60
C MET A 1 -4.09 -16.79 -25.58
N THR A 2 -3.38 -16.96 -26.70
CA THR A 2 -1.95 -16.65 -26.91
C THR A 2 -1.57 -15.16 -26.83
N ASP A 3 -2.47 -14.24 -27.21
CA ASP A 3 -2.16 -12.79 -27.25
C ASP A 3 -1.89 -12.16 -25.87
N HIS A 4 -2.57 -12.62 -24.80
CA HIS A 4 -2.43 -12.01 -23.48
C HIS A 4 -1.10 -12.39 -22.79
N LEU A 5 -0.69 -13.65 -22.88
CA LEU A 5 0.59 -14.09 -22.32
C LEU A 5 1.76 -13.45 -23.06
N GLU A 6 1.65 -13.26 -24.38
CA GLU A 6 2.69 -12.58 -25.14
C GLU A 6 2.78 -11.08 -24.78
N ARG A 7 1.65 -10.40 -24.54
CA ARG A 7 1.68 -9.05 -23.98
C ARG A 7 2.33 -8.99 -22.60
N TYR A 8 2.05 -9.96 -21.71
CA TYR A 8 2.71 -10.05 -20.41
C TYR A 8 4.21 -10.29 -20.56
N ARG A 9 4.62 -11.19 -21.45
CA ARG A 9 6.03 -11.50 -21.76
C ARG A 9 6.75 -10.25 -22.25
N ARG A 10 6.20 -9.58 -23.27
CA ARG A 10 6.75 -8.32 -23.79
C ARG A 10 6.85 -7.25 -22.72
N PHE A 11 5.76 -7.04 -21.98
CA PHE A 11 5.70 -5.98 -20.96
C PHE A 11 6.68 -6.23 -19.82
N PHE A 12 6.73 -7.43 -19.24
CA PHE A 12 7.57 -7.70 -18.06
C PHE A 12 9.01 -8.11 -18.39
N LEU A 13 9.25 -8.80 -19.51
CA LEU A 13 10.55 -9.40 -19.81
C LEU A 13 11.31 -8.69 -20.92
N GLU A 14 10.65 -8.06 -21.90
CA GLU A 14 11.34 -7.55 -23.10
C GLU A 14 11.43 -6.02 -23.18
N GLU A 15 10.39 -5.30 -22.78
CA GLU A 15 10.31 -3.82 -22.95
C GLU A 15 11.03 -3.03 -21.84
N ASN A 16 11.95 -3.67 -21.13
CA ASN A 16 12.74 -3.05 -20.05
C ASN A 16 11.87 -2.28 -19.03
N TYR A 17 10.66 -2.78 -18.76
CA TYR A 17 9.69 -2.15 -17.87
C TYR A 17 10.26 -1.90 -16.47
N LEU A 18 11.05 -2.82 -15.94
CA LEU A 18 11.73 -2.64 -14.66
C LEU A 18 12.70 -1.45 -14.70
N GLY A 19 13.37 -1.17 -15.83
CA GLY A 19 14.22 0.00 -16.01
C GLY A 19 13.44 1.33 -16.07
N SER A 20 12.33 1.37 -16.79
CA SER A 20 11.50 2.58 -16.94
C SER A 20 10.65 2.87 -15.69
N SER A 21 10.13 1.82 -15.05
CA SER A 21 9.30 1.91 -13.84
C SER A 21 10.07 2.37 -12.61
N LYS A 22 11.37 2.02 -12.45
CA LYS A 22 12.24 2.51 -11.37
C LYS A 22 12.27 4.05 -11.27
N LYS A 23 11.99 4.77 -12.36
CA LYS A 23 11.90 6.24 -12.38
C LYS A 23 10.55 6.80 -11.93
N SER A 24 9.52 5.96 -11.78
CA SER A 24 8.18 6.41 -11.41
C SER A 24 8.12 6.97 -9.99
N VAL A 25 7.16 7.87 -9.75
CA VAL A 25 6.85 8.39 -8.41
C VAL A 25 6.48 7.28 -7.42
N PHE A 26 5.89 6.20 -7.91
CA PHE A 26 5.48 5.05 -7.09
C PHE A 26 6.70 4.32 -6.51
N TRP A 27 7.63 3.90 -7.38
CA TRP A 27 8.83 3.17 -6.95
C TRP A 27 9.77 4.04 -6.10
N ARG A 28 9.79 5.36 -6.30
CA ARG A 28 10.49 6.29 -5.40
C ARG A 28 9.90 6.32 -3.99
N ALA A 29 8.57 6.22 -3.86
CA ALA A 29 7.92 6.16 -2.56
C ALA A 29 8.17 4.82 -1.86
N VAL A 30 8.08 3.70 -2.60
CA VAL A 30 8.43 2.37 -2.07
C VAL A 30 9.86 2.37 -1.54
N LYS A 31 10.84 2.85 -2.33
CA LYS A 31 12.24 2.96 -1.90
C LYS A 31 12.42 3.84 -0.65
N ASP A 32 11.64 4.91 -0.50
CA ASP A 32 11.71 5.75 0.70
C ASP A 32 11.25 5.02 1.97
N PHE A 33 10.20 4.21 1.87
CA PHE A 33 9.75 3.38 2.98
C PHE A 33 10.69 2.20 3.23
N ASP A 34 11.21 1.56 2.19
CA ASP A 34 12.22 0.50 2.32
C ASP A 34 13.48 1.00 3.03
N ASN A 35 13.95 2.21 2.68
CA ASN A 35 15.07 2.86 3.38
C ASN A 35 14.74 3.12 4.86
N LEU A 36 13.54 3.66 5.14
CA LEU A 36 13.07 3.88 6.52
C LEU A 36 13.11 2.59 7.36
N PHE A 37 12.62 1.48 6.80
CA PHE A 37 12.61 0.19 7.50
C PHE A 37 13.99 -0.42 7.59
N SER A 38 14.81 -0.31 6.54
CA SER A 38 16.19 -0.82 6.54
C SER A 38 17.06 -0.08 7.55
N GLU A 39 16.88 1.23 7.72
CA GLU A 39 17.52 2.02 8.78
C GLU A 39 17.11 1.53 10.18
N ARG A 40 15.87 1.09 10.36
CA ARG A 40 15.34 0.65 11.66
C ARG A 40 15.63 -0.82 11.99
N PHE A 41 15.65 -1.70 11.00
CA PHE A 41 15.71 -3.15 11.20
C PHE A 41 16.98 -3.80 10.63
N GLY A 42 17.75 -3.07 9.82
CA GLY A 42 18.86 -3.60 9.04
C GLY A 42 18.39 -4.08 7.66
N SER A 43 19.19 -3.83 6.63
CA SER A 43 18.83 -4.11 5.23
C SER A 43 18.57 -5.59 4.92
N GLY A 44 19.14 -6.52 5.69
CA GLY A 44 18.91 -7.97 5.56
C GLY A 44 17.61 -8.47 6.19
N ASN A 45 16.91 -7.62 6.94
CA ASN A 45 15.72 -7.98 7.73
C ASN A 45 14.43 -7.35 7.19
N VAL A 46 14.48 -6.76 5.98
CA VAL A 46 13.33 -6.09 5.37
C VAL A 46 13.03 -6.78 4.04
N ALA A 47 11.80 -7.29 3.93
CA ALA A 47 11.24 -7.80 2.68
C ALA A 47 9.98 -7.01 2.33
N SER A 48 9.93 -6.49 1.11
CA SER A 48 8.83 -5.66 0.64
C SER A 48 8.06 -6.34 -0.47
N VAL A 49 6.74 -6.47 -0.29
CA VAL A 49 5.81 -6.93 -1.32
C VAL A 49 4.89 -5.77 -1.68
N TRP A 50 4.72 -5.53 -2.98
CA TRP A 50 3.73 -4.60 -3.48
C TRP A 50 2.53 -5.36 -4.06
N ASN A 51 1.33 -4.92 -3.67
CA ASN A 51 0.09 -5.46 -4.20
C ASN A 51 -0.99 -4.37 -4.28
N ASN A 52 -2.00 -4.58 -5.14
CA ASN A 52 -3.15 -3.68 -5.25
C ASN A 52 -4.35 -4.22 -4.46
N VAL A 53 -5.02 -3.33 -3.71
CA VAL A 53 -6.30 -3.67 -3.04
C VAL A 53 -7.37 -4.02 -4.09
N ALA A 54 -7.49 -3.19 -5.13
CA ALA A 54 -8.36 -3.49 -6.27
C ALA A 54 -7.61 -4.37 -7.29
N LYS A 55 -8.21 -5.51 -7.62
CA LYS A 55 -7.58 -6.53 -8.49
C LYS A 55 -7.97 -6.44 -9.95
N ILE A 56 -9.10 -5.80 -10.23
CA ILE A 56 -9.63 -5.65 -11.57
C ILE A 56 -9.59 -4.17 -11.93
N GLY A 57 -8.93 -3.87 -13.03
CA GLY A 57 -8.81 -2.53 -13.59
C GLY A 57 -9.61 -2.36 -14.87
N LEU A 58 -9.59 -1.15 -15.42
CA LEU A 58 -10.14 -0.86 -16.74
C LEU A 58 -9.14 -1.29 -17.82
N ARG A 59 -9.64 -1.83 -18.94
CA ARG A 59 -8.79 -2.38 -20.02
C ARG A 59 -7.89 -1.31 -20.66
N ASP A 60 -8.48 -0.17 -21.03
CA ASP A 60 -7.83 0.82 -21.91
C ASP A 60 -7.50 2.14 -21.18
N LYS A 61 -7.70 2.19 -19.86
CA LYS A 61 -7.40 3.39 -19.05
C LYS A 61 -7.01 3.04 -17.62
N LYS A 62 -6.33 3.95 -16.95
CA LYS A 62 -6.00 3.80 -15.52
C LYS A 62 -7.26 3.96 -14.66
N GLY A 63 -7.29 3.23 -13.55
CA GLY A 63 -8.33 3.34 -12.53
C GLY A 63 -9.39 2.25 -12.61
N MET A 64 -10.54 2.54 -11.99
CA MET A 64 -11.61 1.57 -11.75
C MET A 64 -12.95 2.31 -11.73
N SER A 65 -13.92 1.85 -12.53
CA SER A 65 -15.32 2.33 -12.42
C SER A 65 -16.03 1.65 -11.25
N GLU A 66 -17.20 2.17 -10.87
CA GLU A 66 -18.00 1.54 -9.82
C GLU A 66 -18.47 0.14 -10.19
N SER A 67 -18.85 -0.08 -11.46
CA SER A 67 -19.21 -1.41 -11.96
C SER A 67 -18.07 -2.41 -11.84
N VAL A 68 -16.84 -2.01 -12.19
CA VAL A 68 -15.65 -2.86 -12.06
C VAL A 68 -15.29 -3.11 -10.59
N ARG A 69 -15.45 -2.10 -9.73
CA ARG A 69 -15.28 -2.24 -8.27
C ARG A 69 -16.22 -3.30 -7.72
N ASN A 70 -17.51 -3.19 -8.03
CA ASN A 70 -18.53 -4.12 -7.55
C ASN A 70 -18.26 -5.54 -8.05
N LEU A 71 -17.85 -5.70 -9.31
CA LEU A 71 -17.45 -6.99 -9.87
C LEU A 71 -16.23 -7.57 -9.11
N GLY A 72 -15.20 -6.76 -8.86
CA GLY A 72 -14.03 -7.19 -8.09
C GLY A 72 -14.38 -7.57 -6.64
N HIS A 73 -15.24 -6.78 -5.99
CA HIS A 73 -15.72 -7.02 -4.63
C HIS A 73 -16.54 -8.31 -4.52
N GLN A 74 -17.37 -8.59 -5.53
CA GLN A 74 -18.26 -9.75 -5.54
C GLN A 74 -17.53 -11.05 -5.93
N PHE A 75 -16.69 -11.00 -6.96
CA PHE A 75 -16.14 -12.21 -7.59
C PHE A 75 -14.65 -12.44 -7.31
N PHE A 76 -13.93 -11.43 -6.84
CA PHE A 76 -12.49 -11.57 -6.57
C PHE A 76 -12.00 -10.83 -5.30
N PRO A 77 -12.64 -11.01 -4.13
CA PRO A 77 -12.31 -10.30 -2.89
C PRO A 77 -11.06 -10.86 -2.16
N VAL A 78 -9.98 -11.14 -2.87
CA VAL A 78 -8.85 -11.95 -2.35
C VAL A 78 -7.87 -11.21 -1.43
N PHE A 79 -7.94 -9.88 -1.34
CA PHE A 79 -6.91 -9.08 -0.66
C PHE A 79 -6.76 -9.40 0.84
N ALA A 80 -7.86 -9.64 1.56
CA ALA A 80 -7.81 -10.04 2.96
C ALA A 80 -7.03 -11.36 3.16
N ARG A 81 -7.26 -12.32 2.27
CA ARG A 81 -6.56 -13.62 2.28
C ARG A 81 -5.08 -13.49 1.90
N GLU A 82 -4.73 -12.60 0.99
CA GLU A 82 -3.32 -12.32 0.67
C GLU A 82 -2.59 -11.75 1.88
N VAL A 83 -3.20 -10.82 2.62
CA VAL A 83 -2.62 -10.27 3.86
C VAL A 83 -2.46 -11.36 4.91
N GLU A 84 -3.44 -12.25 5.05
CA GLU A 84 -3.35 -13.39 5.97
C GLU A 84 -2.19 -14.34 5.62
N ILE A 85 -2.02 -14.67 4.33
CA ILE A 85 -0.94 -15.54 3.85
C ILE A 85 0.43 -14.89 4.04
N LEU A 86 0.54 -13.60 3.72
CA LEU A 86 1.81 -12.86 3.81
C LEU A 86 2.20 -12.53 5.25
N ALA A 87 1.23 -12.47 6.17
CA ALA A 87 1.40 -12.13 7.58
C ALA A 87 2.38 -10.94 7.81
N PRO A 88 2.15 -9.77 7.17
CA PRO A 88 3.11 -8.67 7.20
C PRO A 88 3.18 -8.00 8.57
N ASP A 89 4.36 -7.53 8.99
CA ASP A 89 4.50 -6.68 10.19
C ASP A 89 3.94 -5.26 9.99
N VAL A 90 4.04 -4.77 8.75
CA VAL A 90 3.68 -3.40 8.38
C VAL A 90 2.88 -3.39 7.08
N ILE A 91 1.80 -2.61 7.04
CA ILE A 91 1.02 -2.36 5.82
C ILE A 91 0.93 -0.86 5.56
N ILE A 92 1.28 -0.43 4.34
CA ILE A 92 1.12 0.96 3.91
C ILE A 92 0.13 1.02 2.75
N PHE A 93 -1.09 1.45 3.03
CA PHE A 93 -2.12 1.68 2.02
C PHE A 93 -1.87 3.02 1.30
N MET A 94 -1.20 2.96 0.15
CA MET A 94 -1.03 4.11 -0.76
C MET A 94 -2.23 4.23 -1.71
N THR A 95 -3.23 5.04 -1.36
CA THR A 95 -4.53 5.05 -2.05
C THR A 95 -4.97 6.44 -2.52
N GLY A 96 -5.96 6.49 -3.42
CA GLY A 96 -6.64 7.76 -3.75
C GLY A 96 -7.44 8.32 -2.56
N PRO A 97 -7.95 9.56 -2.66
CA PRO A 97 -8.66 10.22 -1.56
C PRO A 97 -9.88 9.46 -1.02
N ASP A 98 -10.64 8.80 -1.90
CA ASP A 98 -11.93 8.21 -1.56
C ASP A 98 -11.92 6.68 -1.68
N ARG A 99 -10.88 6.06 -1.10
CA ARG A 99 -10.60 4.61 -1.23
C ARG A 99 -10.68 3.84 0.07
N ASP A 100 -11.00 4.49 1.19
CA ASP A 100 -11.20 3.84 2.49
C ASP A 100 -12.23 2.71 2.41
N ARG A 101 -13.28 2.87 1.59
CA ARG A 101 -14.31 1.84 1.35
C ARG A 101 -13.76 0.53 0.80
N ASP A 102 -12.66 0.54 0.05
CA ASP A 102 -12.06 -0.70 -0.46
C ASP A 102 -11.29 -1.42 0.63
N ILE A 103 -10.63 -0.68 1.53
CA ILE A 103 -9.98 -1.25 2.71
C ILE A 103 -11.05 -1.89 3.60
N LEU A 104 -12.15 -1.18 3.86
CA LEU A 104 -13.25 -1.66 4.69
C LEU A 104 -14.02 -2.83 4.06
N HIS A 105 -14.09 -2.93 2.73
CA HIS A 105 -14.65 -4.11 2.06
C HIS A 105 -13.90 -5.39 2.43
N HIS A 106 -12.57 -5.34 2.44
CA HIS A 106 -11.74 -6.48 2.79
C HIS A 106 -11.58 -6.68 4.31
N PHE A 107 -11.66 -5.61 5.09
CA PHE A 107 -11.55 -5.64 6.55
C PHE A 107 -12.70 -4.85 7.19
N PRO A 108 -13.91 -5.42 7.28
CA PRO A 108 -15.09 -4.69 7.77
C PRO A 108 -14.97 -4.17 9.20
N SER A 109 -14.19 -4.86 10.04
CA SER A 109 -13.93 -4.46 11.42
C SER A 109 -12.72 -3.53 11.59
N ALA A 110 -12.06 -3.13 10.50
CA ALA A 110 -10.93 -2.22 10.58
C ALA A 110 -11.39 -0.81 10.97
N LYS A 111 -10.59 -0.15 11.82
CA LYS A 111 -10.83 1.24 12.23
C LYS A 111 -9.86 2.14 11.49
N ILE A 112 -10.38 3.15 10.80
CA ILE A 112 -9.57 4.16 10.11
C ILE A 112 -9.69 5.47 10.87
N GLU A 113 -8.64 5.82 11.59
CA GLU A 113 -8.61 6.95 12.53
C GLU A 113 -7.53 7.95 12.12
N ARG A 114 -7.76 9.24 12.43
CA ARG A 114 -6.76 10.28 12.12
C ARG A 114 -5.42 9.91 12.77
N ALA A 115 -4.35 9.99 11.99
CA ALA A 115 -3.01 9.72 12.51
C ALA A 115 -2.42 10.91 13.27
N VAL A 116 -2.78 12.13 12.86
CA VAL A 116 -2.29 13.40 13.41
C VAL A 116 -3.45 14.39 13.42
N GLU A 117 -3.69 15.08 14.53
CA GLU A 117 -4.88 15.95 14.71
C GLU A 117 -5.03 17.01 13.61
N ARG A 118 -3.93 17.68 13.27
CA ARG A 118 -3.88 18.74 12.24
C ARG A 118 -3.93 18.22 10.79
N ILE A 119 -3.87 16.90 10.58
CA ILE A 119 -3.88 16.31 9.24
C ILE A 119 -5.24 15.65 9.00
N PRO A 120 -5.97 16.02 7.93
CA PRO A 120 -7.24 15.38 7.65
C PRO A 120 -7.06 13.87 7.46
N ARG A 121 -8.00 13.07 7.99
CA ARG A 121 -8.00 11.60 7.91
C ARG A 121 -7.72 11.09 6.48
N ARG A 122 -8.35 11.72 5.50
CA ARG A 122 -8.20 11.39 4.08
C ARG A 122 -6.80 11.65 3.50
N GLN A 123 -5.89 12.27 4.24
CA GLN A 123 -4.49 12.48 3.85
C GLN A 123 -3.55 11.53 4.60
N LEU A 124 -3.79 11.30 5.89
CA LEU A 124 -3.05 10.33 6.68
C LEU A 124 -3.92 9.78 7.80
N ALA A 125 -4.04 8.45 7.86
CA ALA A 125 -4.79 7.76 8.89
C ALA A 125 -4.02 6.53 9.36
N VAL A 126 -4.23 6.14 10.61
CA VAL A 126 -3.87 4.81 11.10
C VAL A 126 -5.02 3.86 10.75
N VAL A 127 -4.67 2.66 10.30
CA VAL A 127 -5.64 1.59 10.06
C VAL A 127 -5.42 0.53 11.13
N GLY A 128 -6.34 0.42 12.09
CA GLY A 128 -6.31 -0.61 13.12
C GLY A 128 -7.10 -1.84 12.68
N PHE A 129 -6.51 -3.01 12.85
CA PHE A 129 -7.17 -4.30 12.62
C PHE A 129 -7.50 -4.95 13.97
N LEU A 130 -8.71 -5.49 14.10
CA LEU A 130 -9.09 -6.20 15.32
C LEU A 130 -8.21 -7.45 15.50
N ASN A 131 -7.71 -7.67 16.71
CA ASN A 131 -6.88 -8.84 17.08
C ASN A 131 -5.57 -8.99 16.27
N SER A 132 -5.02 -7.89 15.76
CA SER A 132 -3.77 -7.91 14.99
C SER A 132 -2.82 -6.82 15.46
N SER A 133 -1.54 -7.16 15.56
CA SER A 133 -0.44 -6.25 15.91
C SER A 133 0.19 -5.55 14.71
N VAL A 134 -0.38 -5.74 13.52
CA VAL A 134 0.11 -5.13 12.28
C VAL A 134 0.12 -3.61 12.42
N VAL A 135 1.28 -2.99 12.20
CA VAL A 135 1.37 -1.53 12.10
C VAL A 135 0.88 -1.11 10.73
N SER A 136 -0.21 -0.34 10.67
CA SER A 136 -0.79 0.04 9.38
C SER A 136 -1.22 1.49 9.31
N ILE A 137 -0.94 2.08 8.14
CA ILE A 137 -1.37 3.44 7.80
C ILE A 137 -2.03 3.45 6.42
N ARG A 138 -2.88 4.45 6.19
CA ARG A 138 -3.27 4.87 4.84
C ARG A 138 -2.74 6.27 4.56
N THR A 139 -2.14 6.43 3.38
CA THR A 139 -1.67 7.71 2.86
C THR A 139 -2.08 7.85 1.40
N TYR A 140 -1.88 9.03 0.82
CA TYR A 140 -2.18 9.23 -0.59
C TYR A 140 -1.27 8.38 -1.49
N HIS A 141 -1.78 8.01 -2.65
CA HIS A 141 -0.99 7.38 -3.69
C HIS A 141 0.12 8.34 -4.16
N PRO A 142 1.36 7.89 -4.42
CA PRO A 142 2.47 8.76 -4.85
C PRO A 142 2.20 9.54 -6.15
N GLY A 143 1.30 9.03 -6.98
CA GLY A 143 0.78 9.72 -8.17
C GLY A 143 -0.11 10.94 -7.87
N TYR A 144 -0.65 11.04 -6.66
CA TYR A 144 -1.34 12.23 -6.16
C TYR A 144 -0.33 13.18 -5.50
N PHE A 145 0.60 13.68 -6.33
CA PHE A 145 1.90 14.24 -5.92
C PHE A 145 1.81 15.30 -4.82
N SER A 146 0.94 16.30 -5.00
CA SER A 146 0.77 17.38 -4.01
C SER A 146 0.31 16.85 -2.66
N GLY A 147 -0.68 15.95 -2.65
CA GLY A 147 -1.19 15.37 -1.42
C GLY A 147 -0.17 14.46 -0.74
N PHE A 148 0.48 13.56 -1.48
CA PHE A 148 1.43 12.60 -0.91
C PHE A 148 2.62 13.29 -0.26
N ASN A 149 3.25 14.24 -0.96
CA ASN A 149 4.43 14.92 -0.44
C ASN A 149 4.13 15.78 0.80
N LEU A 150 2.93 16.35 0.91
CA LEU A 150 2.52 17.15 2.06
C LEU A 150 2.51 16.37 3.39
N VAL A 151 2.29 15.05 3.34
CA VAL A 151 2.15 14.22 4.55
C VAL A 151 3.20 13.12 4.65
N ARG A 152 4.16 13.07 3.72
CA ARG A 152 5.17 12.00 3.65
C ARG A 152 6.05 11.96 4.90
N SER A 153 6.52 13.11 5.36
CA SER A 153 7.30 13.23 6.60
C SER A 153 6.53 12.70 7.81
N GLU A 154 5.26 13.12 7.93
CA GLU A 154 4.39 12.74 9.03
C GLU A 154 4.00 11.26 8.95
N ALA A 155 3.80 10.70 7.76
CA ALA A 155 3.58 9.28 7.56
C ALA A 155 4.75 8.46 8.11
N LYS A 156 6.00 8.86 7.81
CA LYS A 156 7.19 8.21 8.36
C LYS A 156 7.31 8.39 9.87
N ALA A 157 6.97 9.57 10.40
CA ALA A 157 6.99 9.83 11.84
C ALA A 157 5.99 8.94 12.59
N VAL A 158 4.75 8.81 12.08
CA VAL A 158 3.71 7.93 12.62
C VAL A 158 4.16 6.47 12.60
N LEU A 159 4.76 6.01 11.49
CA LEU A 159 5.33 4.66 11.40
C LEU A 159 6.41 4.44 12.46
N LYS A 160 7.40 5.35 12.58
CA LYS A 160 8.45 5.25 13.61
C LYS A 160 7.87 5.14 15.02
N GLN A 161 6.89 5.98 15.35
CA GLN A 161 6.23 5.98 16.66
C GLN A 161 5.49 4.66 16.92
N LYS A 162 4.71 4.17 15.96
CA LYS A 162 3.95 2.92 16.08
C LYS A 162 4.87 1.71 16.20
N LEU A 163 5.94 1.67 15.40
CA LEU A 163 6.96 0.61 15.46
C LEU A 163 7.69 0.60 16.80
N ALA A 164 8.07 1.76 17.36
CA ALA A 164 8.68 1.84 18.67
C ALA A 164 7.76 1.33 19.80
N THR A 165 6.45 1.43 19.61
CA THR A 165 5.46 0.92 20.57
C THR A 165 5.26 -0.60 20.46
N HIS A 166 5.29 -1.15 19.23
CA HIS A 166 4.99 -2.56 18.96
C HIS A 166 6.24 -3.46 19.04
N PHE A 167 7.40 -2.97 18.61
CA PHE A 167 8.67 -3.69 18.65
C PHE A 167 9.53 -3.17 19.79
N ARG A 168 9.10 -3.43 21.03
CA ARG A 168 9.86 -3.12 22.26
C ARG A 168 10.98 -4.15 22.48
N ALA A 169 12.06 -4.06 21.71
CA ALA A 169 13.35 -4.63 22.10
C ALA A 169 14.50 -3.83 21.47
N PRO A 170 15.65 -3.68 22.17
CA PRO A 170 16.80 -2.96 21.64
C PRO A 170 17.33 -3.71 20.42
N LEU A 171 17.73 -2.95 19.39
CA LEU A 171 18.75 -3.45 18.49
C LEU A 171 20.00 -3.67 19.34
N PHE A 172 20.64 -4.83 19.15
CA PHE A 172 21.88 -5.27 19.81
C PHE A 172 22.88 -4.14 20.08
#